data_AF-A0AAV7JK48-F1
#
_entry.id   AF-A0AAV7JK48-F1
#
_cell.length_a   1.000
_cell.length_b   1.000
_cell.length_c   1.000
_cell.angle_alpha   90.00
_cell.angle_beta   90.00
_cell.angle_gamma   90.00
#
_symmetry.space_group_name_H-M   'P 1'
#
loop_
_entity.id
_entity.type
_entity.pdbx_description
1 polymer ?
#
loop_
_entity_poly.entity_id
_entity_poly.type
_entity_poly.pdbx_seq_one_letter_code
_entity_poly.pdbx_strand_id
1 'polypeptide(L)'
;MIKRFTDLLELEPPHWLIAPFCVDAPTVPLYLQEELMDLQSDCEEKAHFTMMGYERFWIAIVGRNKFPNLWKVAKLLVLAFPTSYLVERGFSAVVQLLTKQRNRQDISQCGDLRLLLTDMKPDVNGIIDEHHAQVHPSH
;
A
#
# COMPACT_ATOMS: atom_id res chain seq x y z
N MET A 1 18.85 15.89 -7.77
CA MET A 1 17.99 14.69 -7.72
C MET A 1 16.58 15.17 -7.35
N ILE A 2 15.59 15.03 -8.23
CA ILE A 2 14.21 15.39 -7.92
C ILE A 2 13.71 14.33 -6.91
N LYS A 3 13.27 14.75 -5.73
CA LYS A 3 12.62 13.85 -4.78
C LYS A 3 11.24 13.48 -5.36
N ARG A 4 11.04 12.20 -5.66
CA ARG A 4 9.72 11.69 -6.08
C ARG A 4 8.79 11.67 -4.88
N PHE A 5 7.49 11.84 -5.12
CA PHE A 5 6.45 11.83 -4.08
C PHE A 5 6.65 12.92 -3.01
N THR A 6 7.22 14.08 -3.38
CA THR A 6 7.43 15.19 -2.44
C THR A 6 6.10 15.66 -1.86
N ASP A 7 5.04 15.65 -2.66
CA ASP A 7 3.66 15.90 -2.26
C ASP A 7 3.15 14.95 -1.17
N LEU A 8 3.61 13.69 -1.13
CA LEU A 8 3.27 12.74 -0.08
C LEU A 8 4.17 12.86 1.16
N LEU A 9 5.44 13.22 0.95
CA LEU A 9 6.41 13.39 2.05
C LEU A 9 6.13 14.68 2.85
N GLU A 10 5.60 15.70 2.20
CA GLU A 10 5.19 16.98 2.81
C GLU A 10 3.72 16.96 3.26
N LEU A 11 3.01 15.85 3.07
CA LEU A 11 1.62 15.72 3.44
C LEU A 11 1.49 15.64 4.96
N GLU A 12 0.90 16.66 5.56
CA GLU A 12 0.54 16.63 6.97
C GLU A 12 -0.82 15.93 7.14
N PRO A 13 -0.87 14.77 7.81
CA PRO A 13 -2.14 14.11 8.09
C PRO A 13 -3.00 15.00 9.00
N PRO A 14 -4.31 15.14 8.72
CA PRO A 14 -5.21 15.89 9.58
C PRO A 14 -5.17 15.37 11.02
N HIS A 15 -5.20 16.27 11.99
CA HIS A 15 -5.05 15.89 13.40
C HIS A 15 -6.14 14.89 13.87
N TRP A 16 -7.37 15.03 13.36
CA TRP A 16 -8.47 14.11 13.65
C TRP A 16 -8.22 12.69 13.14
N LEU A 17 -7.31 12.48 12.18
CA LEU A 17 -6.95 11.14 11.74
C LEU A 17 -6.05 10.44 12.78
N ILE A 18 -5.15 11.19 13.40
CA ILE A 18 -4.20 10.66 14.38
C ILE A 18 -4.88 10.52 15.74
N ALA A 19 -5.68 11.51 16.13
CA ALA A 19 -6.30 11.59 17.46
C ALA A 19 -7.80 11.95 17.37
N PRO A 20 -8.64 11.13 16.71
CA PRO A 20 -10.06 11.44 16.48
C PRO A 20 -10.84 11.73 17.76
N PHE A 21 -10.42 11.19 18.90
CA PHE A 21 -11.07 11.37 20.21
C PHE A 21 -10.58 12.59 21.01
N CYS A 22 -9.61 13.34 20.49
CA CYS A 22 -9.02 14.50 21.17
C CYS A 22 -9.23 15.81 20.40
N VAL A 23 -9.88 15.76 19.24
CA VAL A 23 -10.11 16.93 18.39
C VAL A 23 -11.50 17.50 18.63
N ASP A 24 -11.61 18.81 18.72
CA ASP A 24 -12.89 19.50 18.77
C ASP A 24 -13.59 19.40 17.41
N ALA A 25 -14.78 18.81 17.36
CA ALA A 25 -15.54 18.65 16.11
C ALA A 25 -15.71 19.95 15.29
N PRO A 26 -15.93 21.14 15.87
CA PRO A 26 -16.01 22.39 15.11
C PRO A 26 -14.74 22.75 14.32
N THR A 27 -13.59 22.16 14.65
CA THR A 27 -12.31 22.43 13.96
C THR A 27 -12.14 21.63 12.67
N VAL A 28 -12.97 20.60 12.43
CA VAL A 28 -12.94 19.81 11.20
C VAL A 28 -13.95 20.34 10.17
N PRO A 29 -13.76 20.07 8.86
CA PRO A 29 -14.72 20.44 7.83
C PRO A 29 -16.16 20.00 8.15
N LEU A 30 -17.14 20.86 7.88
CA LEU A 30 -18.55 20.67 8.25
C LEU A 30 -19.10 19.27 7.87
N TYR A 31 -18.76 18.80 6.66
CA TYR A 31 -19.23 17.51 6.16
C TYR A 31 -18.65 16.28 6.88
N LEU A 32 -17.68 16.47 7.79
CA LEU A 32 -17.10 15.43 8.64
C LEU A 32 -17.57 15.51 10.10
N GLN A 33 -18.16 16.63 10.51
CA GLN A 33 -18.42 16.91 11.93
C GLN A 33 -19.40 15.91 12.54
N GLU A 34 -20.49 15.59 11.83
CA GLU A 34 -21.51 14.63 12.29
C GLU A 34 -20.90 13.25 12.51
N GLU A 35 -20.23 12.69 11.50
CA GLU A 35 -19.58 11.39 11.63
C GLU A 35 -18.48 11.37 12.70
N LEU A 36 -17.76 12.48 12.87
CA LEU A 36 -16.73 12.58 13.91
C LEU A 36 -17.36 12.59 15.31
N MET A 37 -18.46 13.32 15.50
CA MET A 37 -19.20 13.32 16.77
C MET A 37 -19.78 11.94 17.08
N ASP A 38 -20.37 11.28 16.08
CA ASP A 38 -20.87 9.91 16.22
C ASP A 38 -19.75 8.97 16.64
N LEU A 39 -18.60 9.04 15.94
CA LEU A 39 -17.40 8.27 16.29
C LEU A 39 -16.92 8.55 17.72
N GLN A 40 -16.87 9.82 18.12
CA GLN A 40 -16.40 10.23 19.45
C GLN A 40 -17.33 9.78 20.57
N SER A 41 -18.64 9.70 20.29
CA SER A 41 -19.65 9.24 21.24
C SER A 41 -19.67 7.71 21.43
N ASP A 42 -19.07 6.97 20.50
CA ASP A 42 -19.03 5.51 20.51
C ASP A 42 -17.91 4.98 21.41
N CYS A 43 -18.29 4.39 22.55
CA CYS A 43 -17.36 3.84 23.51
C CYS A 43 -16.64 2.58 23.01
N GLU A 44 -17.26 1.79 22.13
CA GLU A 44 -16.66 0.60 21.55
C GLU A 44 -15.58 1.00 20.55
N GLU A 45 -15.86 1.98 19.68
CA GLU A 45 -14.87 2.49 18.74
C GLU A 45 -13.71 3.17 19.46
N LYS A 46 -13.96 3.88 20.56
CA LYS A 46 -12.91 4.45 21.42
C LYS A 46 -12.02 3.37 22.04
N ALA A 47 -12.61 2.27 22.50
CA ALA A 47 -11.87 1.13 23.03
C ALA A 47 -11.03 0.45 21.93
N HIS A 48 -11.61 0.22 20.75
CA HIS A 48 -10.91 -0.33 19.58
C HIS A 48 -9.72 0.52 19.16
N PHE A 49 -9.91 1.84 19.09
CA PHE A 49 -8.84 2.79 18.76
C PHE A 49 -7.68 2.70 19.77
N THR A 50 -8.01 2.70 21.06
CA THR A 50 -7.01 2.62 22.14
C THR A 50 -6.22 1.30 22.10
N MET A 51 -6.89 0.20 21.74
CA MET A 51 -6.27 -1.13 21.69
C MET A 51 -5.38 -1.34 20.45
N MET A 52 -5.78 -0.81 19.30
CA MET A 52 -5.13 -1.13 18.01
C MET A 52 -4.22 -0.02 17.46
N GLY A 53 -4.37 1.22 17.94
CA GLY A 53 -3.74 2.41 17.37
C GLY A 53 -4.42 2.88 16.07
N TYR A 54 -4.12 4.11 15.66
CA TYR A 54 -4.83 4.79 14.57
C TYR A 54 -4.72 4.08 13.22
N GLU A 55 -3.54 3.57 12.83
CA GLU A 55 -3.32 2.92 11.54
C GLU A 55 -4.22 1.70 11.32
N ARG A 56 -4.24 0.80 12.30
CA ARG A 56 -5.03 -0.43 12.26
C ARG A 56 -6.51 -0.16 12.45
N PHE A 57 -6.84 0.84 13.27
CA PHE A 57 -8.21 1.28 13.49
C PHE A 57 -8.89 1.71 12.20
N TRP A 58 -8.26 2.60 11.41
CA TRP A 58 -8.85 3.07 10.15
C TRP A 58 -9.01 1.94 9.11
N ILE A 59 -8.10 0.97 9.08
CA ILE A 59 -8.21 -0.23 8.24
C ILE A 59 -9.36 -1.14 8.69
N ALA A 60 -9.60 -1.26 9.99
CA ALA A 60 -10.69 -2.08 10.54
C ALA A 60 -12.08 -1.45 10.31
N ILE A 61 -12.16 -0.12 10.24
CA ILE A 61 -13.41 0.62 9.95
C ILE A 61 -13.92 0.39 8.53
N VAL A 62 -13.03 0.05 7.59
CA VAL A 62 -13.34 -0.15 6.15
C VAL A 62 -14.49 -1.12 5.92
N GLY A 63 -14.50 -2.24 6.66
CA GLY A 63 -15.51 -3.29 6.50
C GLY A 63 -16.89 -2.91 7.06
N ARG A 64 -16.98 -1.84 7.87
CA ARG A 64 -18.20 -1.50 8.62
C ARG A 64 -19.07 -0.46 7.94
N ASN A 65 -18.53 0.30 6.97
CA ASN A 65 -19.22 1.39 6.25
C ASN A 65 -19.97 2.40 7.15
N LYS A 66 -19.55 2.53 8.41
CA LYS A 66 -20.22 3.33 9.45
C LYS A 66 -19.89 4.82 9.35
N PHE A 67 -18.70 5.15 8.85
CA PHE A 67 -18.19 6.53 8.74
C PHE A 67 -17.62 6.79 7.33
N PRO A 68 -18.49 6.84 6.30
CA PRO A 68 -18.05 6.89 4.91
C PRO A 68 -17.27 8.15 4.55
N ASN A 69 -17.62 9.32 5.10
CA ASN A 69 -16.92 10.56 4.79
C ASN A 69 -15.54 10.63 5.49
N LEU A 70 -15.46 10.20 6.76
CA LEU A 70 -14.17 10.07 7.47
C LEU A 70 -13.27 9.06 6.74
N TRP A 71 -13.81 7.90 6.38
CA TRP A 71 -13.07 6.87 5.64
C TRP A 71 -12.56 7.38 4.29
N LYS A 72 -13.36 8.17 3.56
CA LYS A 72 -12.97 8.73 2.25
C LYS A 72 -11.68 9.54 2.33
N VAL A 73 -11.43 10.25 3.43
CA VAL A 73 -10.20 11.01 3.65
C VAL A 73 -9.10 10.10 4.22
N ALA A 74 -9.42 9.32 5.25
CA ALA A 74 -8.47 8.43 5.92
C ALA A 74 -7.79 7.44 4.95
N LYS A 75 -8.55 6.86 4.02
CA LYS A 75 -8.04 5.87 3.07
C LYS A 75 -6.94 6.41 2.17
N LEU A 76 -6.99 7.68 1.77
CA LEU A 76 -5.97 8.27 0.91
C LEU A 76 -4.63 8.31 1.63
N LEU A 77 -4.65 8.69 2.91
CA LEU A 77 -3.46 8.80 3.75
C LEU A 77 -2.91 7.43 4.14
N VAL A 78 -3.78 6.50 4.54
CA VAL A 78 -3.39 5.12 4.87
C VAL A 78 -2.80 4.40 3.66
N LEU A 79 -3.30 4.65 2.45
CA LEU A 79 -2.81 4.00 1.22
C LEU A 79 -1.63 4.72 0.56
N ALA A 80 -1.44 6.02 0.80
CA ALA A 80 -0.40 6.82 0.12
C ALA A 80 1.01 6.26 0.35
N PHE A 81 1.36 5.90 1.58
CA PHE A 81 2.70 5.40 1.91
C PHE A 81 2.99 4.02 1.30
N PRO A 82 2.15 2.99 1.49
CA PRO A 82 2.36 1.70 0.84
C PRO A 82 2.37 1.78 -0.70
N THR A 83 1.48 2.59 -1.29
CA THR A 83 1.39 2.69 -2.76
C THR A 83 2.59 3.42 -3.36
N SER A 84 3.05 4.52 -2.77
CA SER A 84 4.26 5.22 -3.23
C SER A 84 5.50 4.36 -3.10
N TYR A 85 5.64 3.61 -1.99
CA TYR A 85 6.71 2.63 -1.83
C TYR A 85 6.68 1.56 -2.92
N LEU A 86 5.51 0.97 -3.20
CA LEU A 86 5.36 -0.05 -4.25
C LEU A 86 5.71 0.51 -5.64
N VAL A 87 5.29 1.73 -5.94
CA VAL A 87 5.60 2.41 -7.20
C VAL A 87 7.11 2.67 -7.32
N GLU A 88 7.76 3.19 -6.27
CA GLU A 88 9.20 3.45 -6.29
C GLU A 88 10.03 2.17 -6.39
N ARG A 89 9.62 1.10 -5.67
CA ARG A 89 10.19 -0.24 -5.82
C ARG A 89 10.02 -0.77 -7.24
N GLY A 90 8.83 -0.57 -7.84
CA GLY A 90 8.53 -0.90 -9.24
C GLY A 90 9.48 -0.23 -10.22
N PHE A 91 9.61 1.10 -10.13
CA PHE A 91 10.55 1.85 -10.97
C PHE A 91 11.99 1.42 -10.77
N SER A 92 12.41 1.21 -9.52
CA SER A 92 13.76 0.74 -9.20
C SER A 92 14.05 -0.62 -9.85
N ALA A 93 13.10 -1.56 -9.80
CA ALA A 93 13.23 -2.87 -10.45
C ALA A 93 13.34 -2.75 -11.97
N VAL A 94 12.53 -1.90 -12.61
CA VAL A 94 12.61 -1.64 -14.06
C VAL A 94 13.96 -1.05 -14.45
N VAL A 95 14.46 -0.06 -13.70
CA VAL A 95 15.78 0.53 -13.95
C VAL A 95 16.89 -0.50 -13.80
N GLN A 96 16.84 -1.35 -12.77
CA GLN A 96 17.81 -2.43 -12.57
C GLN A 96 17.78 -3.45 -13.72
N LEU A 97 16.59 -3.85 -14.18
CA LEU A 97 16.41 -4.76 -15.30
C LEU A 97 16.97 -4.17 -16.60
N LEU A 98 16.62 -2.93 -16.93
CA LEU A 98 17.13 -2.23 -18.12
C LEU A 98 18.65 -2.04 -18.09
N THR A 99 19.22 -1.77 -16.91
CA THR A 99 20.67 -1.55 -16.76
C THR A 99 21.46 -2.85 -16.88
N LYS A 100 20.93 -3.97 -16.38
CA LYS A 100 21.58 -5.28 -16.46
C LYS A 100 21.34 -5.99 -17.80
N GLN A 101 20.17 -5.84 -18.42
CA GLN A 101 19.82 -6.47 -19.69
C GLN A 101 20.19 -5.63 -20.90
N ARG A 102 21.47 -5.33 -21.08
CA ARG A 102 21.96 -4.67 -22.31
C ARG A 102 21.91 -5.59 -23.55
N ASN A 103 21.20 -6.74 -23.55
CA ASN A 103 21.18 -7.60 -24.73
C ASN A 103 20.02 -8.57 -25.02
N ARG A 104 18.83 -8.55 -24.36
CA ARG A 104 17.61 -9.14 -24.95
C ARG A 104 16.35 -8.94 -24.11
N GLN A 105 15.29 -8.51 -24.81
CA GLN A 105 13.86 -8.79 -24.59
C GLN A 105 13.03 -7.97 -23.59
N ASP A 106 11.77 -7.88 -23.99
CA ASP A 106 10.66 -7.10 -23.48
C ASP A 106 10.37 -7.41 -21.99
N ILE A 107 10.69 -6.46 -21.11
CA ILE A 107 10.50 -6.56 -19.65
C ILE A 107 9.05 -6.89 -19.28
N SER A 108 8.09 -6.54 -20.13
CA SER A 108 6.67 -6.83 -19.90
C SER A 108 6.32 -8.32 -20.08
N GLN A 109 7.11 -9.08 -20.85
CA GLN A 109 6.80 -10.47 -21.19
C GLN A 109 7.55 -11.51 -20.35
N CYS A 110 8.74 -11.18 -19.80
CA CYS A 110 9.62 -12.16 -19.15
C CYS A 110 9.23 -12.54 -17.71
N GLY A 111 8.24 -11.88 -17.10
CA GLY A 111 7.81 -12.18 -15.72
C GLY A 111 8.80 -11.77 -14.62
N ASP A 112 10.02 -11.32 -14.98
CA ASP A 112 11.06 -10.86 -14.05
C ASP A 112 10.59 -9.75 -13.11
N LEU A 113 9.81 -8.80 -13.64
CA LEU A 113 9.23 -7.73 -12.82
C LEU A 113 8.26 -8.29 -11.78
N ARG A 114 7.48 -9.32 -12.13
CA ARG A 114 6.56 -9.98 -11.20
C ARG A 114 7.33 -10.71 -10.10
N LEU A 115 8.41 -11.40 -10.45
CA LEU A 115 9.29 -12.07 -9.49
C LEU A 115 9.98 -11.09 -8.53
N LEU A 116 10.35 -9.89 -9.00
CA LEU A 116 11.01 -8.88 -8.17
C LEU A 116 10.05 -8.12 -7.24
N LEU A 117 8.79 -7.95 -7.62
CA LEU A 117 7.81 -7.16 -6.89
C LEU A 117 6.91 -7.96 -5.96
N THR A 118 6.84 -9.28 -6.14
CA THR A 118 5.99 -10.17 -5.33
C THR A 118 6.84 -11.19 -4.55
N ASP A 119 6.24 -11.86 -3.56
CA ASP A 119 6.88 -12.97 -2.85
C ASP A 119 6.82 -14.29 -3.64
N MET A 120 6.51 -14.23 -4.94
CA MET A 120 6.46 -15.40 -5.81
C MET A 120 7.86 -15.99 -5.98
N LYS A 121 7.98 -17.28 -5.70
CA LYS A 121 9.23 -18.02 -5.90
C LYS A 121 9.19 -18.73 -7.26
N PRO A 122 10.28 -18.69 -8.04
CA PRO A 122 10.37 -19.50 -9.25
C PRO A 122 10.35 -20.99 -8.86
N ASP A 123 9.61 -21.79 -9.61
CA ASP A 123 9.65 -23.25 -9.47
C ASP A 123 10.91 -23.78 -10.15
N VAL A 124 12.03 -23.66 -9.44
CA VAL A 124 13.34 -24.06 -9.95
C VAL A 124 13.38 -25.55 -10.25
N ASN A 125 12.71 -26.38 -9.44
CA ASN A 125 12.70 -27.83 -9.65
C ASN A 125 11.93 -28.21 -10.92
N GLY A 126 10.74 -27.62 -11.13
CA GLY A 126 9.99 -27.83 -12.37
C GLY A 126 10.77 -27.40 -13.63
N ILE A 127 11.48 -26.27 -13.56
CA ILE A 127 12.33 -25.79 -14.66
C ILE A 127 13.49 -26.75 -14.94
N ILE A 128 14.12 -27.28 -13.88
CA ILE A 128 15.19 -28.26 -13.99
C ILE A 128 14.66 -29.54 -14.66
N ASP A 129 13.52 -30.07 -14.20
CA ASP A 129 12.93 -31.30 -14.73
C ASP A 129 12.52 -31.16 -16.21
N GLU A 130 11.94 -30.03 -16.61
CA GLU A 130 11.63 -29.73 -18.02
C GLU A 130 12.89 -29.61 -18.89
N HIS A 131 13.93 -28.97 -18.37
CA HIS A 131 15.21 -28.87 -19.08
C HIS A 131 15.84 -30.26 -19.28
N HIS A 132 15.83 -31.12 -18.26
CA HIS A 132 16.33 -32.50 -18.39
C HIS A 132 15.50 -33.35 -19.37
N ALA A 133 14.20 -33.10 -19.49
CA ALA A 133 13.34 -33.76 -20.48
C ALA A 133 13.60 -33.30 -21.94
N GLN A 134 14.09 -32.07 -22.13
CA GLN A 134 14.41 -31.49 -23.44
C GLN A 134 15.84 -31.77 -23.93
N VAL A 135 16.76 -32.17 -23.05
CA VAL A 135 18.09 -32.63 -23.46
C VAL A 135 17.94 -34.02 -24.10
N HIS A 136 17.68 -34.05 -25.40
CA HIS A 136 17.84 -35.28 -26.17
C HIS A 136 19.32 -35.68 -26.21
N PRO A 137 19.64 -36.96 -26.01
CA PRO A 137 21.02 -37.44 -26.09
C PRO A 137 21.56 -37.15 -27.50
N SER A 138 22.58 -36.31 -27.57
CA SER A 138 23.36 -36.17 -28.79
C SER A 138 24.36 -37.32 -28.84
N HIS A 139 23.97 -38.36 -29.58
CA HIS A 139 24.72 -39.57 -29.94
C HIS A 139 25.10 -40.57 -28.84
#